data_AF-A0A928SV06-F1
#
_entry.id   AF-A0A928SV06-F1
#
_cell.length_a   1.000
_cell.length_b   1.000
_cell.length_c   1.000
_cell.angle_alpha   90.00
_cell.angle_beta   90.00
_cell.angle_gamma   90.00
#
_symmetry.space_group_name_H-M   'P 1'
#
loop_
_entity.id
_entity.type
_entity.pdbx_description
1 polymer ?
#
loop_
_entity_poly.entity_id
_entity_poly.type
_entity_poly.pdbx_seq_one_letter_code
_entity_poly.pdbx_strand_id
1 'polypeptide(L)'
;MWKSMVVKVCAGLALVLSLGACGDDDDGGGGGGGGSSGSMFSCDTPAKFACFEIAIPPGSGQQAAADQCTADGGTVGTACPSASVIGECNGAIHYFYYTGYSAVDKAEEVCVGLGGTWSTP
;
A
#
# COMPACT_ATOMS: atom_id res chain seq x y z
N MET A 1 45.62 11.29 6.92
CA MET A 1 45.31 11.56 5.49
C MET A 1 43.80 11.64 5.37
N TRP A 2 43.24 12.84 5.43
CA TRP A 2 41.80 13.07 5.34
C TRP A 2 41.51 13.63 3.95
N LYS A 3 40.74 12.88 3.16
CA LYS A 3 40.26 13.34 1.85
C LYS A 3 38.81 13.75 1.98
N SER A 4 38.61 15.05 1.92
CA SER A 4 37.35 15.73 1.64
C SER A 4 36.71 15.18 0.35
N MET A 5 35.40 14.99 0.35
CA MET A 5 34.58 15.14 -0.86
C MET A 5 33.30 15.89 -0.51
N VAL A 6 33.32 17.17 -0.86
CA VAL A 6 32.17 18.06 -0.97
C VAL A 6 31.60 17.85 -2.37
N VAL A 7 30.34 17.44 -2.49
CA VAL A 7 29.58 17.58 -3.73
C VAL A 7 28.21 18.17 -3.38
N LYS A 8 28.09 19.49 -3.63
CA LYS A 8 26.83 20.21 -3.75
C LYS A 8 26.26 19.93 -5.14
N VAL A 9 25.03 19.45 -5.22
CA VAL A 9 24.21 19.59 -6.44
C VAL A 9 22.94 20.32 -6.06
N CYS A 10 22.91 21.60 -6.41
CA CYS A 10 21.69 22.39 -6.51
C CYS A 10 21.07 22.10 -7.87
N ALA A 11 19.81 21.68 -7.91
CA ALA A 11 18.98 21.76 -9.10
C ALA A 11 17.53 22.00 -8.67
N GLY A 12 17.21 23.27 -8.47
CA GLY A 12 15.82 23.72 -8.42
C GLY A 12 15.24 23.70 -9.83
N LEU A 13 14.08 23.07 -9.99
CA LEU A 13 13.24 23.26 -11.16
C LEU A 13 11.81 23.48 -10.66
N ALA A 14 11.46 24.77 -10.56
CA ALA A 14 10.08 25.22 -10.45
C ALA A 14 9.42 25.02 -11.82
N LEU A 15 8.34 24.25 -11.89
CA LEU A 15 7.46 24.25 -13.06
C LEU A 15 6.14 24.95 -12.72
N VAL A 16 5.85 25.90 -13.60
CA VAL A 16 4.85 26.96 -13.54
C VAL A 16 3.42 26.42 -13.63
N LEU A 17 2.54 27.09 -12.89
CA LEU A 17 1.08 27.00 -12.95
C LEU A 17 0.55 27.20 -14.37
N SER A 18 -0.37 26.35 -14.81
CA SER A 18 -1.31 26.69 -15.88
C SER A 18 -2.72 26.56 -15.33
N LEU A 19 -3.35 27.72 -15.09
CA LEU A 19 -4.76 27.85 -14.81
C LEU A 19 -5.58 27.35 -16.00
N GLY A 20 -6.53 26.44 -15.74
CA GLY A 20 -7.73 26.26 -16.53
C GLY A 20 -8.93 26.48 -15.62
N ALA A 21 -9.62 27.59 -15.81
CA ALA A 21 -10.89 27.89 -15.15
C ALA A 21 -12.03 27.79 -16.18
N CYS A 22 -12.97 26.88 -15.93
CA CYS A 22 -14.40 26.90 -16.27
C CYS A 22 -15.00 25.72 -15.48
N GLY A 23 -15.89 25.90 -14.51
CA GLY A 23 -17.18 26.55 -14.65
C GLY A 23 -18.19 25.48 -15.09
N ASP A 24 -18.98 24.96 -14.15
CA ASP A 24 -20.44 24.78 -14.26
C ASP A 24 -20.97 24.08 -13.00
N ASP A 25 -22.04 24.67 -12.47
CA ASP A 25 -22.94 24.17 -11.45
C ASP A 25 -23.44 22.75 -11.76
N ASP A 26 -23.40 21.85 -10.78
CA ASP A 26 -24.39 20.76 -10.70
C ASP A 26 -24.76 20.55 -9.24
N ASP A 27 -25.87 21.19 -8.87
CA ASP A 27 -26.74 20.81 -7.78
C ASP A 27 -27.11 19.33 -7.90
N GLY A 28 -26.88 18.57 -6.83
CA GLY A 28 -27.77 17.45 -6.55
C GLY A 28 -27.13 16.20 -6.01
N GLY A 29 -27.75 15.72 -4.94
CA GLY A 29 -27.83 14.29 -4.71
C GLY A 29 -26.86 13.78 -3.69
N GLY A 30 -27.32 13.79 -2.43
CA GLY A 30 -26.93 12.75 -1.50
C GLY A 30 -27.10 11.39 -2.18
N GLY A 31 -26.00 10.66 -2.28
CA GLY A 31 -25.99 9.26 -2.64
C GLY A 31 -25.00 8.61 -1.70
N GLY A 32 -25.51 7.88 -0.71
CA GLY A 32 -24.69 7.01 0.13
C GLY A 32 -23.84 6.16 -0.80
N GLY A 33 -22.52 6.38 -0.77
CA GLY A 33 -21.57 5.65 -1.58
C GLY A 33 -21.66 4.19 -1.18
N GLY A 34 -22.41 3.42 -1.96
CA GLY A 34 -22.59 1.99 -1.76
C GLY A 34 -21.22 1.36 -1.65
N GLY A 35 -20.92 0.84 -0.47
CA GLY A 35 -19.81 -0.05 -0.23
C GLY A 35 -19.97 -1.21 -1.20
N SER A 36 -19.31 -1.10 -2.35
CA SER A 36 -19.05 -2.25 -3.19
C SER A 36 -18.00 -3.03 -2.43
N SER A 37 -18.49 -3.89 -1.53
CA SER A 37 -17.70 -4.84 -0.77
C SER A 37 -17.10 -5.84 -1.77
N GLY A 38 -16.09 -5.39 -2.52
CA GLY A 38 -15.18 -6.30 -3.20
C GLY A 38 -14.76 -7.35 -2.19
N SER A 39 -14.79 -8.61 -2.59
CA SER A 39 -14.39 -9.67 -1.67
C SER A 39 -12.95 -9.39 -1.25
N MET A 40 -12.74 -9.17 0.06
CA MET A 40 -11.40 -8.98 0.59
C MET A 40 -10.61 -10.26 0.32
N PHE A 41 -9.49 -10.10 -0.38
CA PHE A 41 -8.52 -11.14 -0.61
C PHE A 41 -7.34 -10.88 0.31
N SER A 42 -6.92 -11.89 1.07
CA SER A 42 -5.68 -11.84 1.81
C SER A 42 -4.72 -12.95 1.39
N CYS A 43 -3.43 -12.68 1.52
CA CYS A 43 -2.38 -13.66 1.36
C CYS A 43 -1.40 -13.56 2.54
N ASP A 44 -1.41 -14.58 3.39
CA ASP A 44 -0.50 -14.69 4.52
C ASP A 44 0.79 -15.39 4.08
N THR A 45 1.94 -14.76 4.32
CA THR A 45 3.26 -15.29 3.97
C THR A 45 4.13 -15.41 5.23
N PRO A 46 3.93 -16.46 6.05
CA PRO A 46 4.56 -16.54 7.37
C PRO A 46 6.09 -16.61 7.29
N ALA A 47 6.64 -17.22 6.24
CA ALA A 47 8.09 -17.26 5.99
C ALA A 47 8.70 -15.87 5.70
N LYS A 48 7.87 -14.91 5.26
CA LYS A 48 8.27 -13.51 5.02
C LYS A 48 7.86 -12.59 6.18
N PHE A 49 7.24 -13.13 7.23
CA PHE A 49 6.68 -12.37 8.35
C PHE A 49 5.77 -11.22 7.90
N ALA A 50 4.98 -11.46 6.85
CA ALA A 50 4.09 -10.46 6.29
C ALA A 50 2.80 -11.08 5.75
N CYS A 51 1.74 -10.30 5.74
CA CYS A 51 0.49 -10.60 5.06
C CYS A 51 0.04 -9.35 4.29
N PHE A 52 -0.72 -9.53 3.21
CA PHE A 52 -1.35 -8.41 2.52
C PHE A 52 -2.83 -8.65 2.27
N GLU A 53 -3.60 -7.57 2.27
CA GLU A 53 -5.01 -7.54 1.90
C GLU A 53 -5.22 -6.59 0.72
N ILE A 54 -6.11 -6.98 -0.17
CA ILE A 54 -6.54 -6.14 -1.29
C ILE A 54 -8.02 -6.41 -1.56
N ALA A 55 -8.76 -5.34 -1.82
CA ALA A 55 -10.13 -5.44 -2.31
C ALA A 55 -10.09 -5.80 -3.79
N ILE A 56 -10.44 -7.05 -4.13
CA ILE A 56 -10.53 -7.50 -5.52
C ILE A 56 -12.01 -7.56 -5.92
N PRO A 57 -12.43 -6.87 -6.99
CA PRO A 57 -13.77 -7.05 -7.54
C PRO A 57 -14.00 -8.53 -7.92
N PRO A 58 -15.19 -9.09 -7.65
CA PRO A 58 -15.46 -10.49 -7.98
C PRO A 58 -15.26 -10.75 -9.49
N GLY A 59 -14.53 -11.82 -9.82
CA GLY A 59 -14.21 -12.17 -11.20
C GLY A 59 -12.81 -12.79 -11.37
N SER A 60 -12.23 -12.66 -12.56
CA SER A 60 -10.99 -13.33 -12.96
C SER A 60 -9.74 -12.92 -12.18
N GLY A 61 -9.73 -11.74 -11.54
CA GLY A 61 -8.57 -11.25 -10.78
C GLY A 61 -8.31 -12.01 -9.48
N GLN A 62 -9.35 -12.55 -8.84
CA GLN A 62 -9.23 -13.19 -7.53
C GLN A 62 -8.54 -14.56 -7.63
N GLN A 63 -8.84 -15.33 -8.68
CA GLN A 63 -8.18 -16.62 -8.90
C GLN A 63 -6.70 -16.42 -9.21
N ALA A 64 -6.35 -15.46 -10.08
CA ALA A 64 -4.95 -15.16 -10.38
C ALA A 64 -4.16 -14.71 -9.14
N ALA A 65 -4.78 -13.90 -8.26
CA ALA A 65 -4.18 -13.52 -6.99
C ALA A 65 -4.00 -14.72 -6.05
N ALA A 66 -4.98 -15.62 -5.98
CA ALA A 66 -4.91 -16.84 -5.19
C ALA A 66 -3.82 -17.81 -5.68
N ASP A 67 -3.72 -17.99 -6.99
CA ASP A 67 -2.70 -18.82 -7.63
C ASP A 67 -1.30 -18.25 -7.36
N GLN A 68 -1.12 -16.94 -7.52
CA GLN A 68 0.14 -16.27 -7.23
C GLN A 68 0.52 -16.37 -5.74
N CYS A 69 -0.44 -16.12 -4.83
CA CYS A 69 -0.22 -16.29 -3.39
C CYS A 69 0.27 -17.70 -3.05
N THR A 70 -0.38 -18.72 -3.63
CA THR A 70 -0.01 -20.12 -3.42
C THR A 70 1.36 -20.44 -4.02
N ALA A 71 1.68 -19.92 -5.21
CA ALA A 71 2.98 -20.07 -5.85
C ALA A 71 4.12 -19.44 -5.03
N ASP A 72 3.83 -18.35 -4.32
CA ASP A 72 4.76 -17.69 -3.39
C ASP A 72 4.87 -18.40 -2.02
N GLY A 73 4.18 -19.53 -1.84
CA GLY A 73 4.14 -20.29 -0.59
C GLY A 73 3.30 -19.64 0.51
N GLY A 74 2.40 -18.73 0.14
CA GLY A 74 1.44 -18.11 1.04
C GLY A 74 0.17 -18.93 1.23
N THR A 75 -0.65 -18.48 2.17
CA THR A 75 -2.00 -19.03 2.43
C THR A 75 -3.04 -17.99 2.10
N VAL A 76 -3.98 -18.34 1.22
CA VAL A 76 -5.09 -17.46 0.82
C VAL A 76 -6.13 -17.39 1.95
N GLY A 77 -6.63 -16.19 2.21
CA GLY A 77 -7.70 -15.95 3.17
C GLY A 77 -8.59 -14.77 2.77
N THR A 78 -9.41 -14.34 3.72
CA THR A 78 -10.29 -13.17 3.58
C THR A 78 -9.87 -12.00 4.47
N ALA A 79 -8.89 -12.23 5.36
CA ALA A 79 -8.30 -11.22 6.22
C ALA A 79 -6.89 -11.64 6.65
N CYS A 80 -6.03 -10.69 6.95
CA CYS A 80 -4.73 -10.91 7.58
C CYS A 80 -4.88 -11.10 9.08
N PRO A 81 -4.07 -11.99 9.71
CA PRO A 81 -4.00 -12.07 11.16
C PRO A 81 -3.63 -10.71 11.76
N SER A 82 -4.29 -10.31 12.86
CA SER A 82 -3.94 -9.08 13.60
C SER A 82 -3.00 -9.33 14.78
N ALA A 83 -2.74 -10.59 15.10
CA ALA A 83 -1.83 -10.94 16.20
C ALA A 83 -0.37 -10.69 15.80
N SER A 84 0.41 -10.12 16.73
CA SER A 84 1.85 -9.89 16.55
C SER A 84 2.22 -8.94 15.40
N VAL A 85 1.30 -8.10 14.95
CA VAL A 85 1.61 -7.01 14.01
C VAL A 85 2.56 -6.03 14.70
N ILE A 86 3.57 -5.59 13.97
CA ILE A 86 4.56 -4.59 14.43
C ILE A 86 4.54 -3.34 13.54
N GLY A 87 3.82 -3.39 12.42
CA GLY A 87 3.65 -2.27 11.51
C GLY A 87 2.70 -2.61 10.38
N GLU A 88 1.97 -1.61 9.91
CA GLU A 88 0.97 -1.72 8.87
C GLU A 88 1.20 -0.62 7.83
N CYS A 89 1.12 -0.99 6.56
CA CYS A 89 1.13 -0.05 5.46
C CYS A 89 -0.24 0.02 4.80
N ASN A 90 -0.94 1.12 5.01
CA ASN A 90 -2.24 1.39 4.41
C ASN A 90 -2.07 2.12 3.07
N GLY A 91 -2.24 1.41 1.96
CA GLY A 91 -2.18 1.97 0.60
C GLY A 91 -3.20 1.31 -0.32
N ALA A 92 -2.89 1.23 -1.62
CA ALA A 92 -3.69 0.47 -2.59
C ALA A 92 -3.75 -1.04 -2.24
N ILE A 93 -2.71 -1.51 -1.55
CA ILE A 93 -2.63 -2.82 -0.91
C ILE A 93 -2.35 -2.55 0.57
N HIS A 94 -3.09 -3.20 1.46
CA HIS A 94 -2.85 -3.12 2.89
C HIS A 94 -1.84 -4.19 3.30
N TYR A 95 -0.65 -3.82 3.76
CA TYR A 95 0.35 -4.77 4.24
C TYR A 95 0.42 -4.79 5.76
N PHE A 96 0.52 -5.98 6.33
CA PHE A 96 0.76 -6.24 7.74
C PHE A 96 2.12 -6.90 7.88
N TYR A 97 2.97 -6.34 8.74
CA TYR A 97 4.28 -6.90 9.07
C TYR A 97 4.25 -7.44 10.49
N TYR A 98 4.80 -8.63 10.69
CA TYR A 98 4.72 -9.36 11.96
C TYR A 98 6.08 -9.44 12.67
N THR A 99 6.02 -9.72 13.98
CA THR A 99 7.19 -10.06 14.79
C THR A 99 8.07 -11.09 14.09
N GLY A 100 9.36 -10.78 13.92
CA GLY A 100 10.32 -11.58 13.16
C GLY A 100 10.75 -10.91 11.84
N TYR A 101 9.96 -9.97 11.34
CA TYR A 101 10.39 -9.09 10.25
C TYR A 101 11.45 -8.10 10.75
N SER A 102 12.65 -8.12 10.15
CA SER A 102 13.81 -7.34 10.63
C SER A 102 14.01 -6.01 9.92
N ALA A 103 13.29 -5.75 8.83
CA ALA A 103 13.49 -4.58 7.97
C ALA A 103 12.32 -3.58 8.06
N VAL A 104 11.76 -3.41 9.27
CA VAL A 104 10.55 -2.59 9.51
C VAL A 104 10.74 -1.15 9.02
N ASP A 105 11.87 -0.51 9.35
CA ASP A 105 12.16 0.86 8.91
C ASP A 105 12.17 0.98 7.37
N LYS A 106 12.63 -0.07 6.68
CA LYS A 106 12.64 -0.09 5.21
C LYS A 106 11.23 -0.30 4.65
N ALA A 107 10.41 -1.12 5.31
CA ALA A 107 9.01 -1.28 4.94
C ALA A 107 8.23 0.04 5.11
N GLU A 108 8.48 0.78 6.19
CA GLU A 108 7.92 2.12 6.40
C GLU A 108 8.34 3.10 5.29
N GLU A 109 9.65 3.19 5.00
CA GLU A 109 10.16 4.07 3.95
C GLU A 109 9.51 3.78 2.59
N VAL A 110 9.38 2.49 2.24
CA VAL A 110 8.74 2.05 0.99
C VAL A 110 7.25 2.37 1.01
N CYS A 111 6.56 2.12 2.13
CA CYS A 111 5.14 2.42 2.28
C CYS A 111 4.84 3.89 1.98
N VAL A 112 5.55 4.79 2.69
CA VAL A 112 5.38 6.22 2.55
C VAL A 112 5.82 6.70 1.16
N GLY A 113 6.92 6.14 0.63
CA GLY A 113 7.42 6.47 -0.70
C GLY A 113 6.45 6.10 -1.84
N LEU A 114 5.60 5.10 -1.64
CA LEU A 114 4.54 4.71 -2.58
C LEU A 114 3.20 5.45 -2.36
N GLY A 115 3.17 6.43 -1.45
CA GLY A 115 1.97 7.19 -1.11
C GLY A 115 1.01 6.46 -0.15
N GLY A 116 1.47 5.38 0.48
CA GLY A 116 0.77 4.75 1.59
C GLY A 116 0.97 5.50 2.91
N THR A 117 0.18 5.14 3.91
CA THR A 117 0.33 5.62 5.28
C THR A 117 0.81 4.48 6.16
N TRP A 118 1.91 4.70 6.87
CA TRP A 118 2.43 3.75 7.85
C TRP A 118 1.77 3.96 9.21
N SER A 119 1.41 2.86 9.88
CA SER A 119 0.92 2.85 11.26
C SER A 119 1.57 1.73 12.05
N THR A 120 1.96 2.03 13.28
CA THR A 120 2.27 1.02 14.29
C THR A 120 1.00 0.74 15.10
N PRO A 121 0.70 -0.53 15.45
CA PRO A 121 -0.44 -0.87 16.28
C PRO A 121 -0.36 -0.27 17.70
#